data_AF-A0A367GKH0-F1
#
_entry.id   AF-A0A367GKH0-F1
#
_cell.length_a   1.000
_cell.length_b   1.000
_cell.length_c   1.000
_cell.angle_alpha   90.00
_cell.angle_beta   90.00
_cell.angle_gamma   90.00
#
_symmetry.space_group_name_H-M   'P 1'
#
loop_
_entity.id
_entity.type
_entity.pdbx_description
1 polymer ?
#
loop_
_entity_poly.entity_id
_entity_poly.type
_entity_poly.pdbx_seq_one_letter_code
_entity_poly.pdbx_strand_id
1 'polypeptide(L)'
;MNIVETIGTAAVLEQLAEESAELAQAALKLARKLRGVNPTPKTEQECWNALLEEIADVQVAVEQLQLKGSQAFAIEETVRAKTRRWKQRLLAREENNDESTYPGKPENP
;
A
#
# COMPACT_ATOMS: atom_id res chain seq x y z
N MET A 1 -2.12 -27.10 12.44
CA MET A 1 -1.00 -26.40 13.11
C MET A 1 -1.27 -24.92 12.98
N ASN A 2 -1.35 -24.19 14.09
CA ASN A 2 -1.57 -22.75 14.09
C ASN A 2 -0.21 -22.05 14.18
N ILE A 3 0.13 -21.19 13.22
CA ILE A 3 1.46 -20.57 13.11
C ILE A 3 1.73 -19.71 14.34
N VAL A 4 0.81 -18.85 14.74
CA VAL A 4 1.01 -17.98 15.92
C VAL A 4 1.11 -18.77 17.23
N GLU A 5 0.44 -19.93 17.33
CA GLU A 5 0.62 -20.85 18.48
C GLU A 5 2.00 -21.53 18.49
N THR A 6 2.65 -21.65 17.33
CA THR A 6 3.95 -22.31 17.18
C THR A 6 5.11 -21.34 17.41
N ILE A 7 5.09 -20.16 16.77
CA ILE A 7 6.20 -19.21 16.77
C ILE A 7 5.98 -17.99 17.69
N GLY A 8 4.76 -17.82 18.20
CA GLY A 8 4.38 -16.72 19.08
C GLY A 8 4.09 -15.41 18.35
N THR A 9 3.35 -14.52 19.02
CA THR A 9 2.90 -13.24 18.45
C THR A 9 4.05 -12.30 18.11
N ALA A 10 5.14 -12.30 18.89
CA ALA A 10 6.30 -11.43 18.61
C ALA A 10 6.93 -11.76 17.25
N ALA A 11 7.14 -13.05 16.95
CA ALA A 11 7.68 -13.48 15.66
C ALA A 11 6.74 -13.16 14.49
N VAL A 12 5.42 -13.26 14.68
CA VAL A 12 4.44 -12.84 13.65
C VAL A 12 4.50 -11.33 13.41
N LEU A 13 4.73 -10.52 14.45
CA LEU A 13 4.89 -9.07 14.31
C LEU A 13 6.22 -8.69 13.64
N GLU A 14 7.30 -9.42 13.92
CA GLU A 14 8.59 -9.27 13.23
C GLU A 14 8.44 -9.58 11.73
N GLN A 15 7.75 -10.66 11.38
CA GLN A 15 7.40 -10.99 10.00
C GLN A 15 6.54 -9.90 9.37
N LEU A 16 5.46 -9.45 10.03
CA LEU A 16 4.64 -8.35 9.52
C LEU A 16 5.47 -7.09 9.22
N ALA A 17 6.47 -6.78 10.07
CA ALA A 17 7.34 -5.63 9.88
C ALA A 17 8.28 -5.81 8.66
N GLU A 18 8.86 -7.00 8.49
CA GLU A 18 9.69 -7.37 7.35
C GLU A 18 8.91 -7.25 6.04
N GLU A 19 7.78 -7.96 5.92
CA GLU A 19 6.94 -7.94 4.71
C GLU A 19 6.38 -6.54 4.41
N SER A 20 6.06 -5.76 5.44
CA SER A 20 5.64 -4.36 5.24
C SER A 20 6.75 -3.48 4.65
N ALA A 21 8.02 -3.75 5.00
CA ALA A 21 9.15 -3.05 4.43
C ALA A 21 9.40 -3.47 2.97
N GLU A 22 9.25 -4.76 2.66
CA GLU A 22 9.36 -5.27 1.29
C GLU A 22 8.24 -4.72 0.39
N LEU A 23 6.99 -4.73 0.89
CA LEU A 23 5.84 -4.10 0.24
C LEU A 23 6.07 -2.62 -0.05
N ALA A 24 6.60 -1.87 0.93
CA ALA A 24 6.93 -0.46 0.74
C ALA A 24 7.95 -0.27 -0.40
N GLN A 25 8.97 -1.13 -0.47
CA GLN A 25 9.95 -1.09 -1.55
C GLN A 25 9.34 -1.45 -2.92
N ALA A 26 8.51 -2.50 -3.00
CA ALA A 26 7.83 -2.92 -4.22
C ALA A 26 6.91 -1.82 -4.76
N ALA A 27 6.10 -1.21 -3.89
CA ALA A 27 5.23 -0.08 -4.24
C ALA A 27 6.03 1.11 -4.77
N LEU A 28 7.14 1.46 -4.12
CA LEU A 28 8.01 2.55 -4.58
C LEU A 28 8.71 2.24 -5.91
N LYS A 29 9.07 0.98 -6.19
CA LYS A 29 9.64 0.55 -7.47
C LYS A 29 8.61 0.71 -8.59
N LEU A 30 7.38 0.21 -8.40
CA LEU A 30 6.30 0.36 -9.38
C LEU A 30 5.95 1.84 -9.60
N ALA A 31 5.84 2.65 -8.55
CA ALA A 31 5.55 4.08 -8.66
C ALA A 31 6.62 4.87 -9.43
N ARG A 32 7.90 4.46 -9.35
CA ARG A 32 8.97 5.02 -10.17
C ARG A 32 8.85 4.58 -11.63
N LYS A 33 8.58 3.29 -11.86
CA LYS A 33 8.38 2.73 -13.20
C LYS A 33 7.23 3.44 -13.95
N LEU A 34 6.08 3.59 -13.30
CA LEU A 34 4.90 4.26 -13.88
C LEU A 34 5.13 5.76 -14.17
N ARG A 35 5.98 6.44 -13.38
CA ARG A 35 6.34 7.85 -13.63
C ARG A 35 7.46 8.03 -14.65
N GLY A 36 8.15 6.97 -15.06
CA GLY A 36 9.32 7.05 -15.93
C GLY A 36 10.55 7.72 -15.29
N VAL A 37 10.56 7.96 -13.98
CA VAL A 37 11.65 8.65 -13.28
C VAL A 37 12.57 7.64 -12.60
N ASN A 38 13.85 7.64 -12.96
CA ASN A 38 14.85 6.67 -12.48
C ASN A 38 14.33 5.23 -12.62
N PRO A 39 13.97 4.81 -13.86
CA PRO A 39 13.28 3.55 -14.08
C PRO A 39 14.17 2.38 -13.62
N THR A 40 13.57 1.49 -12.85
CA THR A 40 14.24 0.26 -12.42
C THR A 40 14.54 -0.62 -13.63
N PRO A 41 15.55 -1.51 -13.58
CA PRO A 41 15.83 -2.44 -14.68
C PRO A 41 14.71 -3.46 -14.91
N LYS A 42 13.80 -3.64 -13.93
CA LYS A 42 12.62 -4.50 -14.07
C LYS A 42 11.60 -3.90 -15.04
N THR A 43 10.92 -4.76 -15.78
CA THR A 43 9.71 -4.44 -16.55
C THR A 43 8.58 -3.99 -15.64
N GLU A 44 7.56 -3.35 -16.21
CA GLU A 44 6.37 -2.98 -15.45
C GLU A 44 5.65 -4.21 -14.89
N GLN A 45 5.53 -5.29 -15.69
CA GLN A 45 4.92 -6.55 -15.25
C GLN A 45 5.66 -7.17 -14.07
N GLU A 46 6.99 -7.18 -14.08
CA GLU A 46 7.79 -7.68 -12.94
C GLU A 46 7.61 -6.80 -11.69
N CYS A 47 7.41 -5.48 -11.85
CA CYS A 47 7.11 -4.60 -10.72
C CYS A 47 5.72 -4.87 -10.14
N TRP A 48 4.72 -5.15 -10.99
CA TRP A 48 3.39 -5.55 -10.56
C TRP A 48 3.40 -6.91 -9.85
N ASN A 49 4.08 -7.90 -10.41
CA ASN A 49 4.17 -9.23 -9.79
C ASN A 49 4.81 -9.14 -8.40
N ALA A 50 5.91 -8.39 -8.26
CA ALA A 50 6.53 -8.16 -6.95
C ALA A 50 5.55 -7.47 -5.99
N LEU A 51 4.84 -6.42 -6.41
CA LEU A 51 3.85 -5.77 -5.55
C LEU A 51 2.76 -6.73 -5.06
N LEU A 52 2.26 -7.62 -5.93
CA LEU A 52 1.21 -8.57 -5.56
C LEU A 52 1.70 -9.63 -4.57
N GLU A 53 2.94 -10.09 -4.74
CA GLU A 53 3.62 -11.01 -3.81
C GLU A 53 3.71 -10.39 -2.41
N GLU A 54 4.30 -9.19 -2.29
CA GLU A 54 4.44 -8.54 -0.97
C GLU A 54 3.10 -8.17 -0.31
N ILE A 55 2.06 -7.88 -1.11
CA ILE A 55 0.69 -7.69 -0.57
C ILE A 55 0.18 -8.99 0.05
N ALA A 56 0.44 -10.13 -0.61
CA ALA A 56 0.04 -11.43 -0.10
C ALA A 56 0.80 -11.77 1.19
N ASP A 57 2.11 -11.52 1.24
CA ASP A 57 2.93 -11.82 2.42
C ASP A 57 2.52 -10.97 3.63
N VAL A 58 2.25 -9.67 3.44
CA VAL A 58 1.67 -8.83 4.48
C VAL A 58 0.29 -9.34 4.92
N GLN A 59 -0.57 -9.77 3.99
CA GLN A 59 -1.89 -10.31 4.34
C GLN A 59 -1.77 -11.59 5.18
N VAL A 60 -0.86 -12.50 4.81
CA VAL A 60 -0.59 -13.72 5.58
C VAL A 60 -0.17 -13.38 7.01
N ALA A 61 0.76 -12.44 7.19
CA ALA A 61 1.20 -12.01 8.52
C ALA A 61 0.07 -11.38 9.35
N VAL A 62 -0.78 -10.53 8.74
CA VAL A 62 -1.95 -9.94 9.40
C VAL A 62 -2.98 -11.01 9.80
N GLU A 63 -3.24 -11.99 8.95
CA GLU A 63 -4.17 -13.09 9.25
C GLU A 63 -3.69 -13.94 10.44
N GLN A 64 -2.39 -14.17 10.57
CA GLN A 64 -1.82 -14.90 11.71
C GLN A 64 -1.98 -14.17 13.05
N LEU A 65 -2.20 -12.85 13.07
CA LEU A 65 -2.52 -12.12 14.30
C LEU A 65 -3.92 -12.43 14.84
N GLN A 66 -4.77 -13.10 14.05
CA GLN A 66 -6.12 -13.52 14.43
C GLN A 66 -6.97 -12.41 15.07
N LEU A 67 -6.83 -11.18 14.56
CA LEU A 67 -7.55 -10.00 15.05
C LEU A 67 -9.06 -10.20 14.83
N LYS A 68 -9.85 -10.14 15.91
CA LYS A 68 -11.30 -10.45 15.91
C LYS A 68 -12.09 -9.42 16.72
N GLY A 69 -13.42 -9.44 16.53
CA GLY A 69 -14.36 -8.64 17.32
C GLY A 69 -14.06 -7.14 17.27
N SER A 70 -13.87 -6.52 18.44
CA SER A 70 -13.62 -5.09 18.57
C SER A 70 -12.36 -4.62 17.83
N GLN A 71 -11.33 -5.46 17.71
CA GLN A 71 -10.09 -5.10 17.02
C GLN A 71 -10.30 -5.00 15.50
N ALA A 72 -10.96 -6.00 14.91
CA ALA A 72 -11.30 -5.99 13.49
C ALA A 72 -12.23 -4.81 13.15
N PHE A 73 -13.21 -4.54 14.01
CA PHE A 73 -14.11 -3.40 13.87
C PHE A 73 -13.35 -2.06 13.92
N ALA A 74 -12.42 -1.89 14.86
CA ALA A 74 -11.61 -0.68 14.98
C ALA A 74 -10.74 -0.42 13.73
N ILE A 75 -10.20 -1.48 13.12
CA ILE A 75 -9.47 -1.38 11.85
C ILE A 75 -10.41 -0.92 10.74
N GLU A 76 -11.59 -1.54 10.62
CA GLU A 76 -12.57 -1.20 9.57
C GLU A 76 -13.04 0.25 9.68
N GLU A 77 -13.38 0.73 10.88
CA GLU A 77 -13.74 2.13 11.12
C GLU A 77 -12.59 3.08 10.73
N THR A 78 -11.36 2.72 11.10
CA THR A 78 -10.16 3.51 10.75
C THR A 78 -9.96 3.57 9.25
N VAL A 79 -10.13 2.45 8.52
CA VAL A 79 -10.05 2.39 7.06
C VAL A 79 -11.13 3.29 6.44
N ARG A 80 -12.39 3.15 6.86
CA ARG A 80 -13.51 3.98 6.37
C ARG A 80 -13.23 5.47 6.59
N ALA A 81 -12.77 5.85 7.78
CA ALA A 81 -12.46 7.23 8.12
C ALA A 81 -11.31 7.81 7.29
N LYS A 82 -10.22 7.04 7.10
CA LYS A 82 -9.08 7.46 6.27
C LYS A 82 -9.46 7.59 4.80
N THR A 83 -10.22 6.65 4.26
CA THR A 83 -10.72 6.69 2.88
C THR A 83 -11.65 7.90 2.65
N ARG A 84 -12.58 8.16 3.58
CA ARG A 84 -13.45 9.34 3.51
C ARG A 84 -12.64 10.64 3.48
N ARG A 85 -11.62 10.75 4.35
CA ARG A 85 -10.74 11.93 4.39
C ARG A 85 -9.97 12.14 3.08
N TRP A 86 -9.50 11.05 2.46
CA TRP A 86 -8.85 11.13 1.15
C TRP A 86 -9.81 11.63 0.06
N LYS A 87 -11.02 11.06 -0.03
CA LYS A 87 -12.04 11.51 -0.99
C LYS A 87 -12.39 12.99 -0.81
N GLN A 88 -12.59 13.43 0.42
CA GLN A 88 -12.84 14.86 0.73
C GLN A 88 -11.71 15.78 0.28
N ARG A 89 -10.45 15.36 0.46
CA ARG A 89 -9.29 16.13 0.00
C ARG A 89 -9.20 16.21 -1.52
N LEU A 90 -9.64 15.19 -2.24
CA LEU A 90 -9.69 15.21 -3.71
C LEU A 90 -10.81 16.15 -4.19
N LEU A 91 -12.01 16.05 -3.64
CA LEU A 91 -13.13 16.94 -3.97
C LEU A 91 -12.80 18.41 -3.68
N ALA A 92 -12.23 18.71 -2.52
CA ALA A 92 -11.81 20.07 -2.20
C ALA A 92 -10.72 20.58 -3.15
N ARG A 93 -9.84 19.71 -3.66
CA ARG A 93 -8.85 20.11 -4.69
C ARG A 93 -9.51 20.40 -6.02
N GLU A 94 -10.52 19.63 -6.41
CA GLU A 94 -11.29 19.87 -7.64
C GLU A 94 -12.08 21.17 -7.55
N GLU A 95 -12.77 21.43 -6.43
CA GLU A 95 -13.52 22.67 -6.17
C GLU A 95 -12.62 23.92 -6.10
N ASN A 96 -11.37 23.78 -5.63
CA ASN A 96 -10.38 24.87 -5.60
C ASN A 96 -9.56 24.99 -6.92
N ASN A 97 -9.63 24.00 -7.82
CA ASN A 97 -8.90 24.00 -9.11
C ASN A 97 -9.78 24.47 -10.29
N ASP A 98 -10.97 25.01 -10.04
CA ASP A 98 -11.75 25.75 -11.06
C ASP A 98 -11.22 27.17 -11.32
N GLU A 99 -10.02 27.49 -10.81
CA GLU A 99 -9.20 28.61 -11.23
C GLU A 99 -7.75 28.13 -11.49
N SER A 100 -7.47 27.83 -12.76
CA SER A 100 -6.13 27.69 -13.36
C SER A 100 -5.30 26.40 -13.11
N THR A 101 -4.76 25.91 -14.24
CA THR A 101 -3.52 25.12 -14.43
C THR A 101 -3.53 23.60 -14.18
N TYR A 102 -3.87 22.86 -15.24
CA TYR A 102 -3.14 21.62 -15.57
C TYR A 102 -1.77 22.00 -16.17
N PRO A 103 -0.62 21.62 -15.57
CA PRO A 103 0.64 21.64 -16.30
C PRO A 103 0.60 20.52 -17.34
N GLY A 104 0.71 20.91 -18.61
CA GLY A 104 0.78 20.00 -19.75
C GLY A 104 1.88 18.96 -19.57
N LYS A 105 1.63 17.75 -20.09
CA LYS A 105 2.67 16.73 -20.25
C LYS A 105 3.85 17.37 -20.99
N PRO A 106 5.11 17.16 -20.56
CA PRO A 106 6.24 17.58 -21.37
C PRO A 106 6.20 16.80 -22.69
N GLU A 107 6.03 17.54 -23.78
CA GLU A 107 6.28 17.05 -25.14
C GLU A 107 7.79 16.83 -25.24
N ASN A 108 8.20 15.60 -25.48
CA ASN A 108 9.61 15.26 -25.60
C ASN A 108 10.06 15.48 -27.05
N PRO A 109 11.19 16.17 -27.30
CA PRO A 109 11.74 16.39 -28.63
C PRO A 109 12.30 15.12 -29.29
#